data_AF-A0A9Q5ZTV7-F1
#
_entry.id   AF-A0A9Q5ZTV7-F1
#
_cell.length_a   1.000
_cell.length_b   1.000
_cell.length_c   1.000
_cell.angle_alpha   90.00
_cell.angle_beta   90.00
_cell.angle_gamma   90.00
#
_symmetry.space_group_name_H-M   'P 1'
#
loop_
_entity.id
_entity.type
_entity.pdbx_description
1 polymer ?
#
loop_
_entity_poly.entity_id
_entity_poly.type
_entity_poly.pdbx_seq_one_letter_code
_entity_poly.pdbx_strand_id
1 'polypeptide(L)' 'MLLPVIMAGGTGSRLWPMSRELYPKQFLRLFGQNSMLQETITRLSGLEIHEPMVICNEEHR' A
#
# COMPACT_ATOMS: atom_id res chain seq x y z
N MET A 1 -18.23 12.30 7.56
CA MET A 1 -16.78 12.03 7.42
C MET A 1 -16.61 10.99 6.32
N LEU A 2 -15.52 11.07 5.54
CA LEU A 2 -15.28 10.16 4.42
C LEU A 2 -14.54 8.91 4.91
N LEU A 3 -14.86 7.74 4.34
CA LEU A 3 -14.11 6.49 4.55
C LEU A 3 -13.10 6.32 3.42
N PRO A 4 -11.79 6.44 3.68
CA PRO A 4 -10.77 6.15 2.68
C PRO A 4 -10.64 4.64 2.47
N VAL A 5 -10.62 4.23 1.21
CA VAL A 5 -10.40 2.84 0.81
C VAL A 5 -9.10 2.75 0.01
N ILE A 6 -8.12 2.03 0.53
CA ILE A 6 -6.82 1.82 -0.11
C ILE A 6 -6.83 0.46 -0.79
N MET A 7 -6.68 0.44 -2.12
CA MET A 7 -6.55 -0.79 -2.89
C MET A 7 -5.08 -1.22 -2.99
N ALA A 8 -4.69 -2.19 -2.15
CA ALA A 8 -3.34 -2.75 -2.09
C ALA A 8 -3.26 -4.06 -2.89
N GLY A 9 -3.29 -3.93 -4.22
CA GLY A 9 -3.28 -5.07 -5.15
C GLY A 9 -2.17 -5.02 -6.22
N GLY A 10 -1.98 -6.17 -6.86
CA GLY A 10 -1.05 -6.37 -7.96
C GLY A 10 0.37 -6.73 -7.51
N THR A 11 0.97 -7.72 -8.17
CA THR A 11 2.33 -8.20 -7.85
C THR A 11 3.40 -7.17 -8.14
N GLY A 12 3.15 -6.24 -9.08
CA GLY A 12 4.11 -5.20 -9.45
C GLY A 12 5.14 -5.64 -10.49
N SER A 13 4.82 -6.58 -11.38
CA SER A 13 5.72 -7.18 -12.39
C SER A 13 6.71 -6.23 -13.10
N ARG A 14 6.35 -4.97 -13.34
CA ARG A 14 7.24 -3.93 -13.90
C ARG A 14 8.43 -3.55 -12.99
N LEU A 15 8.36 -3.87 -11.71
CA LEU A 15 9.39 -3.62 -10.69
C LEU A 15 10.21 -4.87 -10.38
N TRP A 16 10.11 -5.92 -11.19
CA TRP A 16 11.03 -7.04 -11.14
C TRP A 16 12.47 -6.52 -11.34
N PRO A 17 13.49 -6.95 -10.57
CA PRO A 17 13.47 -8.07 -9.63
C PRO A 17 13.04 -7.73 -8.19
N MET A 18 12.72 -6.48 -7.89
CA MET A 18 12.42 -6.06 -6.51
C MET A 18 11.07 -6.61 -6.05
N SER A 19 10.05 -6.54 -6.90
CA SER A 19 8.75 -7.14 -6.60
C SER A 19 8.71 -8.62 -6.98
N ARG A 20 8.09 -9.43 -6.13
CA ARG A 20 7.85 -10.87 -6.31
C ARG A 20 6.38 -11.17 -6.04
N GLU A 21 5.92 -12.36 -6.40
CA GLU A 21 4.55 -12.79 -6.15
C GLU A 21 4.19 -12.70 -4.65
N LEU A 22 5.05 -13.24 -3.79
CA LEU A 22 4.92 -13.16 -2.32
C LEU A 22 5.48 -11.88 -1.70
N TYR A 23 6.04 -10.97 -2.50
CA TYR A 23 6.54 -9.68 -2.04
C TYR A 23 6.17 -8.57 -3.02
N PRO A 24 4.87 -8.22 -3.10
CA PRO A 24 4.35 -7.30 -4.09
C PRO A 24 4.77 -5.85 -3.84
N LYS A 25 4.58 -5.01 -4.85
CA LYS A 25 5.08 -3.63 -4.88
C LYS A 25 4.73 -2.79 -3.65
N GLN A 26 3.55 -2.98 -3.05
CA GLN A 26 3.08 -2.13 -1.96
C GLN A 26 3.97 -2.23 -0.71
N PHE A 27 4.74 -3.30 -0.56
CA PHE A 27 5.68 -3.51 0.54
C PHE A 27 7.08 -2.98 0.25
N LEU A 28 7.38 -2.61 -1.00
CA LEU A 28 8.67 -2.08 -1.38
C LEU A 28 8.89 -0.68 -0.83
N ARG A 29 10.13 -0.41 -0.43
CA ARG A 29 10.64 0.92 -0.08
C ARG A 29 11.32 1.53 -1.31
N LEU A 30 10.52 2.06 -2.23
CA LEU A 30 11.06 2.68 -3.45
C LEU A 30 11.65 4.06 -3.19
N PHE A 31 11.07 4.79 -2.24
CA PHE A 31 11.46 6.14 -1.88
C PHE A 31 11.49 6.26 -0.36
N GLY A 32 12.67 6.54 0.19
CA GLY A 32 12.83 6.73 1.63
C GLY A 32 12.76 5.44 2.45
N GLN A 33 12.25 5.56 3.67
CA GLN A 33 12.33 4.51 4.69
C GLN A 33 11.05 3.65 4.83
N ASN A 34 9.94 4.14 4.28
CA ASN A 34 8.64 3.50 4.41
C ASN A 34 8.30 2.69 3.14
N SER A 35 7.44 1.70 3.30
CA SER A 35 6.85 1.01 2.15
C SER A 35 5.91 1.94 1.37
N MET A 36 5.62 1.62 0.12
CA MET A 36 4.64 2.36 -0.68
C MET A 36 3.26 2.42 0.01
N LEU A 37 2.85 1.36 0.72
CA LEU A 37 1.61 1.34 1.49
C LEU A 37 1.66 2.31 2.68
N GLN A 38 2.75 2.30 3.44
CA GLN A 38 2.95 3.20 4.59
C GLN A 38 2.99 4.67 4.14
N GLU A 39 3.68 4.98 3.04
CA GLU A 39 3.65 6.31 2.41
C GLU A 39 2.23 6.72 2.00
N THR A 40 1.44 5.79 1.46
CA THR A 40 0.05 6.06 1.06
C THR A 40 -0.85 6.38 2.25
N ILE A 41 -0.68 5.67 3.38
CA ILE A 41 -1.38 5.97 4.63
C ILE A 41 -0.95 7.33 5.18
N THR A 42 0.35 7.63 5.14
CA THR A 42 0.90 8.91 5.64
C THR A 42 0.33 10.13 4.91
N ARG A 43 0.04 10.01 3.61
CA ARG A 43 -0.63 11.08 2.83
C ARG A 43 -2.04 11.43 3.32
N LEU A 44 -2.67 10.57 4.12
CA LEU A 44 -3.99 10.83 4.70
C LEU A 44 -3.92 11.66 5.99
N SER A 45 -2.71 11.94 6.51
CA SER A 45 -2.52 12.74 7.72
C SER A 45 -3.11 14.14 7.57
N GLY A 46 -3.82 14.60 8.61
CA GLY A 46 -4.44 15.92 8.65
C GLY A 46 -5.83 16.01 7.99
N LEU A 47 -6.36 14.90 7.46
CA LEU A 47 -7.73 14.85 6.92
C LEU A 47 -8.75 14.46 7.99
N GLU A 48 -9.96 15.04 7.93
CA GLU A 48 -11.10 14.61 8.75
C GLU A 48 -11.80 13.39 8.14
N ILE A 49 -11.20 12.22 8.34
CA ILE A 49 -11.59 10.94 7.76
C ILE A 49 -11.80 9.87 8.84
N HIS A 50 -12.51 8.81 8.49
CA HIS A 50 -12.50 7.58 9.28
C HIS A 50 -11.16 6.84 9.13
N GLU A 51 -10.94 5.84 9.98
CA GLU A 51 -9.81 4.92 9.84
C GLU A 51 -9.80 4.29 8.43
N PRO A 52 -8.66 4.30 7.72
CA PRO A 52 -8.60 3.77 6.36
C PRO A 52 -8.87 2.27 6.31
N MET A 53 -9.71 1.85 5.37
CA MET A 53 -9.90 0.44 5.04
C MET A 53 -8.93 0.03 3.94
N VAL A 54 -8.19 -1.07 4.13
CA VAL A 54 -7.29 -1.61 3.11
C VAL A 54 -7.90 -2.87 2.50
N ILE A 55 -8.01 -2.90 1.18
CA ILE A 55 -8.41 -4.09 0.41
C ILE A 55 -7.15 -4.69 -0.21
N CYS A 56 -6.85 -5.95 0.10
CA CYS A 56 -5.71 -6.69 -0.42
C CYS A 56 -6.09 -8.14 -0.74
N ASN A 57 -5.20 -8.84 -1.43
CA ASN A 57 -5.33 -10.30 -1.64
C ASN A 57 -5.23 -11.03 -0.30
N GLU A 58 -5.94 -12.14 -0.15
CA GLU A 58 -5.98 -12.92 1.10
C GLU A 58 -4.58 -13.39 1.56
N GLU A 59 -3.68 -13.67 0.62
CA GLU A 59 -2.28 -14.04 0.87
C GLU A 59 -1.48 -12.96 1.62
N HIS A 60 -1.97 -11.72 1.64
CA HIS A 60 -1.30 -10.54 2.19
C HIS A 60 -2.10 -9.86 3.31
N ARG A 61 -3.11 -10.53 3.87
CA ARG A 61 -3.92 -10.05 5.00
C ARG A 61 -3.10 -9.96 6.29
#